data_AF-A0A094KXV9-F1
#
_entry.id   AF-A0A094KXV9-F1
#
_cell.length_a   1.000
_cell.length_b   1.000
_cell.length_c   1.000
_cell.angle_alpha   90.00
_cell.angle_beta   90.00
_cell.angle_gamma   90.00
#
_symmetry.space_group_name_H-M   'P 1'
#
loop_
_entity.id
_entity.type
_entity.pdbx_description
1 polymer ?
#
loop_
_entity_poly.entity_id
_entity_poly.type
_entity_poly.pdbx_seq_one_letter_code
_entity_poly.pdbx_strand_id
1 'polypeptide(L)'
;MKNTSAIILAGGKSSRMKFNKEYIKIKEKFLVHKQINELKNFFDEIIVVSDNLNHYKGLDVHVVPDILNGNTPLIGLHAGLTHSTNEYSYVIACDMPFINFEFIKYLKSLIGEHDAYVSKYHNYIEPFNAIYSSNIVNTIEEFINTGNYGFQKMVRLLNTKYIPEKTVSFYQQEFDMFKNINNESELYNDYNSVTSNYQNFDVTKVIGDESFHVTDKVITEYPVNIYVNNHHYSTMMITPENIEFLVIGALHSEMIIKDINEIIEFSLDLETHRCDVLINHEVNFKNFERLNILSSACGSSSKPQIDESKLPIVNNNYQFNLKTIFEQVSVFNKESVLFKETGGVHSVELVYSDKKLLFEDIGRHNAVDKIVGYLLKNQIKRDDVYIITSGRISSDILLKSALINIGLVVSRSAPTSLAVKLADKLGITIIGFARGNKLNIYTHSKRVIKD
;
A
#
# COMPACT_ATOMS: atom_id res chain seq x y z
N MET A 1 18.51 33.26 9.44
CA MET A 1 18.26 31.96 10.08
C MET A 1 19.60 31.46 10.59
N LYS A 2 19.65 30.72 11.71
CA LYS A 2 20.91 30.07 12.13
C LYS A 2 21.35 29.09 11.04
N ASN A 3 22.65 29.00 10.79
CA ASN A 3 23.21 27.97 9.92
C ASN A 3 23.00 26.60 10.58
N THR A 4 22.70 25.59 9.77
CA THR A 4 22.34 24.25 10.24
C THR A 4 22.88 23.21 9.26
N SER A 5 23.37 22.10 9.79
CA SER A 5 23.74 20.93 8.99
C SER A 5 22.58 19.94 8.90
N ALA A 6 22.61 19.03 7.93
CA ALA A 6 21.79 17.82 7.95
C ALA A 6 22.68 16.59 8.05
N ILE A 7 22.32 15.66 8.92
CA ILE A 7 22.97 14.39 9.15
C ILE A 7 22.04 13.30 8.65
N ILE A 8 22.52 12.49 7.70
CA ILE A 8 21.84 11.30 7.22
C ILE A 8 22.53 10.08 7.81
N LEU A 9 21.81 9.30 8.62
CA LEU A 9 22.31 8.06 9.20
C LEU A 9 22.16 6.91 8.19
N ALA A 10 23.28 6.55 7.58
CA ALA A 10 23.38 5.55 6.52
C ALA A 10 24.05 4.24 7.00
N GLY A 11 24.70 4.24 8.16
CA GLY A 11 25.37 3.07 8.74
C GLY A 11 24.46 2.09 9.51
N GLY A 12 24.86 0.82 9.53
CA GLY A 12 24.30 -0.23 10.39
C GLY A 12 23.89 -1.51 9.65
N LYS A 13 24.45 -2.66 10.06
CA LYS A 13 23.96 -3.97 9.61
C LYS A 13 22.57 -4.20 10.21
N SER A 14 21.52 -4.19 9.40
CA SER A 14 20.21 -4.66 9.84
C SER A 14 20.32 -6.14 10.18
N SER A 15 20.26 -6.50 11.47
CA SER A 15 20.20 -7.90 11.90
C SER A 15 18.92 -8.61 11.42
N ARG A 16 17.94 -7.84 10.91
CA ARG A 16 16.63 -8.32 10.46
C ARG A 16 16.47 -8.35 8.93
N MET A 17 17.36 -7.71 8.16
CA MET A 17 17.26 -7.62 6.70
C MET A 17 18.56 -8.12 6.05
N LYS A 18 18.45 -8.92 4.98
CA LYS A 18 19.59 -9.49 4.25
C LYS A 18 20.26 -8.51 3.26
N PHE A 19 19.97 -7.20 3.31
CA PHE A 19 20.53 -6.19 2.41
C PHE A 19 20.90 -4.89 3.14
N ASN A 20 21.85 -4.13 2.57
CA ASN A 20 22.33 -2.86 3.13
C ASN A 20 21.38 -1.70 2.71
N LYS A 21 20.86 -0.96 3.70
CA LYS A 21 19.85 0.10 3.54
C LYS A 21 20.33 1.28 2.68
N GLU A 22 21.64 1.52 2.61
CA GLU A 22 22.22 2.56 1.74
C GLU A 22 21.91 2.32 0.26
N TYR A 23 21.73 1.05 -0.13
CA TYR A 23 21.42 0.67 -1.50
C TYR A 23 19.92 0.61 -1.81
N ILE A 24 19.04 1.09 -0.91
CA ILE A 24 17.62 1.23 -1.20
C ILE A 24 17.47 2.12 -2.44
N LYS A 25 16.87 1.58 -3.51
CA LYS A 25 16.66 2.29 -4.79
C LYS A 25 15.19 2.54 -5.04
N ILE A 26 14.83 3.79 -5.25
CA ILE A 26 13.49 4.16 -5.70
C ILE A 26 13.59 4.73 -7.11
N LYS A 27 12.85 4.16 -8.06
CA LYS A 27 12.93 4.50 -9.50
C LYS A 27 14.39 4.47 -10.00
N GLU A 28 15.08 3.37 -9.69
CA GLU A 28 16.49 3.10 -10.00
C GLU A 28 17.54 4.02 -9.34
N LYS A 29 17.13 5.07 -8.63
CA LYS A 29 18.01 6.00 -7.91
C LYS A 29 18.10 5.64 -6.44
N PHE A 30 19.29 5.73 -5.86
CA PHE A 30 19.47 5.50 -4.42
C PHE A 30 18.69 6.54 -3.61
N LEU A 31 17.89 6.08 -2.66
CA LEU A 31 17.06 6.94 -1.80
C LEU A 31 17.94 7.96 -1.06
N VAL A 32 19.06 7.51 -0.49
CA VAL A 32 20.01 8.39 0.18
C VAL A 32 20.57 9.48 -0.75
N HIS A 33 20.82 9.18 -2.04
CA HIS A 33 21.24 10.20 -3.01
C HIS A 33 20.13 11.22 -3.31
N LYS A 34 18.87 10.78 -3.29
CA LYS A 34 17.73 11.70 -3.41
C LYS A 34 17.64 12.61 -2.18
N GLN A 35 17.70 12.05 -0.97
CA GLN A 35 17.70 12.82 0.29
C GLN A 35 18.81 13.87 0.30
N ILE A 36 20.03 13.51 -0.09
CA ILE A 36 21.16 14.44 -0.23
C ILE A 36 20.81 15.61 -1.16
N ASN A 37 20.28 15.31 -2.35
CA ASN A 37 19.93 16.33 -3.33
C ASN A 37 18.78 17.24 -2.89
N GLU A 38 17.84 16.72 -2.10
CA GLU A 38 16.72 17.46 -1.54
C GLU A 38 17.17 18.37 -0.38
N LEU A 39 18.02 17.86 0.50
CA LEU A 39 18.47 18.57 1.69
C LEU A 39 19.55 19.62 1.41
N LYS A 40 20.40 19.45 0.38
CA LYS A 40 21.48 20.41 0.07
C LYS A 40 20.99 21.84 -0.21
N ASN A 41 19.74 21.99 -0.65
CA ASN A 41 19.14 23.31 -0.90
C ASN A 41 18.61 23.97 0.38
N PHE A 42 18.63 23.25 1.50
CA PHE A 42 17.95 23.62 2.73
C PHE A 42 18.88 23.72 3.95
N PHE A 43 20.08 23.14 3.83
CA PHE A 43 21.11 23.08 4.85
C PHE A 43 22.45 23.50 4.28
N ASP A 44 23.30 24.11 5.11
CA ASP A 44 24.61 24.64 4.71
C ASP A 44 25.65 23.54 4.52
N GLU A 45 25.41 22.39 5.15
CA GLU A 45 26.30 21.24 5.16
C GLU A 45 25.47 19.96 5.23
N ILE A 46 25.85 18.96 4.44
CA ILE A 46 25.26 17.62 4.46
C ILE A 46 26.32 16.62 4.90
N ILE A 47 26.04 15.91 5.99
CA ILE A 47 26.89 14.86 6.54
C ILE A 47 26.19 13.52 6.35
N VAL A 48 26.89 12.55 5.80
CA VAL A 48 26.40 11.18 5.65
C VAL A 48 27.25 10.27 6.52
N VAL A 49 26.62 9.60 7.48
CA VAL A 49 27.34 8.71 8.40
C VAL A 49 27.32 7.29 7.84
N SER A 50 28.46 6.86 7.28
CA SER A 50 28.62 5.58 6.59
C SER A 50 30.09 5.18 6.44
N ASP A 51 30.36 3.88 6.45
CA ASP A 51 31.67 3.29 6.13
C ASP A 51 31.93 3.21 4.60
N ASN A 52 30.93 3.50 3.76
CA ASN A 52 30.96 3.27 2.33
C ASN A 52 31.29 4.53 1.51
N LEU A 53 32.51 5.07 1.67
CA LEU A 53 32.94 6.31 1.00
C LEU A 53 32.77 6.27 -0.53
N ASN A 54 32.97 5.12 -1.16
CA ASN A 54 32.86 4.98 -2.61
C ASN A 54 31.43 5.18 -3.13
N HIS A 55 30.41 4.86 -2.33
CA HIS A 55 29.02 4.99 -2.74
C HIS A 55 28.62 6.45 -2.98
N TYR A 56 29.18 7.36 -2.19
CA TYR A 56 28.88 8.79 -2.21
C TYR A 56 29.90 9.61 -3.01
N LYS A 57 30.84 8.94 -3.70
CA LYS A 57 31.90 9.62 -4.45
C LYS A 57 31.31 10.51 -5.54
N GLY A 58 31.70 11.79 -5.53
CA GLY A 58 31.23 12.78 -6.50
C GLY A 58 29.94 13.50 -6.10
N LEU A 59 29.40 13.24 -4.90
CA LEU A 59 28.36 14.04 -4.28
C LEU A 59 29.00 15.12 -3.39
N ASP A 60 28.34 16.27 -3.29
CA ASP A 60 28.75 17.39 -2.44
C ASP A 60 28.28 17.15 -0.99
N VAL A 61 28.94 16.20 -0.31
CA VAL A 61 28.62 15.77 1.05
C VAL A 61 29.88 15.38 1.83
N HIS A 62 29.82 15.50 3.16
CA HIS A 62 30.85 15.01 4.07
C HIS A 62 30.49 13.60 4.55
N VAL A 63 31.23 12.58 4.07
CA VAL A 63 31.02 11.20 4.51
C VAL A 63 31.93 10.89 5.69
N VAL A 64 31.34 10.47 6.81
CA VAL A 64 32.08 10.17 8.04
C VAL A 64 31.75 8.77 8.56
N PRO A 65 32.75 7.98 9.01
CA PRO A 65 32.50 6.68 9.61
C PRO A 65 32.04 6.82 11.07
N ASP A 66 31.53 5.73 11.64
CA ASP A 66 31.24 5.66 13.07
C ASP A 66 32.54 5.82 13.90
N ILE A 67 32.48 6.60 14.98
CA ILE A 67 33.61 6.81 15.90
C ILE A 67 33.57 5.82 17.07
N LEU A 68 32.37 5.56 17.59
CA LEU A 68 32.13 4.67 18.73
C LEU A 68 31.75 3.26 18.25
N ASN A 69 32.00 2.26 19.09
CA ASN A 69 31.61 0.87 18.80
C ASN A 69 30.22 0.55 19.36
N GLY A 70 29.41 -0.21 18.61
CA GLY A 70 28.13 -0.75 19.06
C GLY A 70 27.07 -0.81 17.96
N ASN A 71 25.85 -1.24 18.31
CA ASN A 71 24.75 -1.44 17.36
C ASN A 71 23.55 -0.54 17.73
N THR A 72 23.71 0.78 17.60
CA THR A 72 22.64 1.76 17.86
C THR A 72 22.79 2.98 16.96
N PRO A 73 21.69 3.62 16.49
CA PRO A 73 21.79 4.85 15.71
C PRO A 73 22.38 6.04 16.49
N LEU A 74 22.49 5.94 17.83
CA LEU A 74 23.18 6.96 18.64
C LEU A 74 24.65 7.11 18.27
N ILE A 75 25.31 6.04 17.83
CA ILE A 75 26.70 6.07 17.39
C ILE A 75 26.81 6.90 16.12
N GLY A 76 25.89 6.70 15.17
CA GLY A 76 25.84 7.49 13.96
C GLY A 76 25.53 8.97 14.26
N LEU A 77 24.59 9.24 15.17
CA LEU A 77 24.32 10.61 15.62
C LEU A 77 25.57 11.27 16.22
N HIS A 78 26.30 10.55 17.09
CA HIS A 78 27.55 11.03 17.69
C HIS A 78 28.59 11.38 16.62
N ALA A 79 28.84 10.48 15.67
CA ALA A 79 29.80 10.70 14.60
C ALA A 79 29.42 11.91 13.73
N GLY A 80 28.14 12.02 13.36
CA GLY A 80 27.63 13.13 12.57
C GLY A 80 27.74 14.49 13.30
N LEU A 81 27.35 14.55 14.59
CA LEU A 81 27.44 15.78 15.38
C LEU A 81 28.88 16.19 15.65
N THR A 82 29.78 15.23 15.87
CA THR A 82 31.21 15.49 16.10
C THR A 82 31.87 16.15 14.89
N HIS A 83 31.44 15.79 13.68
CA HIS A 83 31.97 16.35 12.44
C HIS A 83 31.17 17.54 11.90
N SER A 84 30.02 17.87 12.52
CA SER A 84 29.21 19.03 12.15
C SER A 84 29.94 20.33 12.42
N THR A 85 30.00 21.20 11.41
CA THR A 85 30.54 22.55 11.57
C THR A 85 29.54 23.52 12.21
N ASN A 86 28.24 23.17 12.17
CA ASN A 86 27.16 23.96 12.76
C ASN A 86 26.73 23.39 14.11
N GLU A 87 26.31 24.29 15.01
CA GLU A 87 25.82 23.93 16.35
C GLU A 87 24.59 23.03 16.31
N TYR A 88 23.72 23.19 15.31
CA TYR A 88 22.48 22.42 15.19
C TYR A 88 22.44 21.62 13.90
N SER A 89 22.10 20.35 14.04
CA SER A 89 21.96 19.42 12.92
C SER A 89 20.57 18.81 12.88
N TYR A 90 19.94 18.84 11.71
CA TYR A 90 18.77 18.02 11.42
C TYR A 90 19.18 16.58 11.17
N VAL A 91 18.42 15.61 11.68
CA VAL A 91 18.79 14.20 11.62
C VAL A 91 17.67 13.38 11.00
N ILE A 92 18.03 12.56 10.01
CA ILE A 92 17.14 11.64 9.29
C ILE A 92 17.86 10.32 9.03
N ALA A 93 17.14 9.21 8.91
CA ALA A 93 17.70 7.92 8.52
C ALA A 93 17.62 7.71 6.99
N CYS A 94 18.57 6.95 6.44
CA CYS A 94 18.66 6.69 4.99
C CYS A 94 17.47 5.90 4.41
N ASP A 95 16.68 5.23 5.26
CA ASP A 95 15.48 4.48 4.92
C ASP A 95 14.18 5.27 5.09
N MET A 96 14.25 6.54 5.48
CA MET A 96 13.09 7.43 5.64
C MET A 96 12.81 8.20 4.37
N PRO A 97 11.78 7.82 3.60
CA PRO A 97 11.76 8.19 2.21
C PRO A 97 11.10 9.58 2.02
N PHE A 98 10.30 10.06 2.97
CA PHE A 98 9.56 11.32 2.85
C PHE A 98 10.19 12.45 3.66
N ILE A 99 10.57 13.53 2.97
CA ILE A 99 11.08 14.76 3.58
C ILE A 99 9.99 15.82 3.53
N ASN A 100 9.54 16.30 4.69
CA ASN A 100 8.59 17.42 4.78
C ASN A 100 9.34 18.74 5.08
N PHE A 101 9.56 19.56 4.05
CA PHE A 101 10.30 20.82 4.19
C PHE A 101 9.60 21.87 5.07
N GLU A 102 8.27 21.91 5.10
CA GLU A 102 7.53 22.83 5.96
C GLU A 102 7.70 22.45 7.44
N PHE A 103 7.74 21.14 7.74
CA PHE A 103 8.07 20.66 9.07
C PHE A 103 9.52 21.00 9.46
N ILE A 104 10.47 20.84 8.54
CA ILE A 104 11.87 21.23 8.81
C ILE A 104 11.98 22.75 9.04
N LYS A 105 11.30 23.59 8.24
CA LYS A 105 11.21 25.05 8.48
C LYS A 105 10.69 25.35 9.87
N TYR A 106 9.61 24.66 10.26
CA TYR A 106 9.04 24.79 11.59
C TYR A 106 10.04 24.41 12.68
N LEU A 107 10.73 23.27 12.58
CA LEU A 107 11.77 22.88 13.55
C LEU A 107 12.89 23.92 13.63
N LYS A 108 13.39 24.40 12.48
CA LYS A 108 14.43 25.46 12.43
C LYS A 108 13.96 26.75 13.09
N SER A 109 12.68 27.09 12.98
CA SER A 109 12.09 28.27 13.62
C SER A 109 12.05 28.18 15.16
N LEU A 110 12.08 26.96 15.71
CA LEU A 110 12.08 26.71 17.14
C LEU A 110 13.47 26.74 17.78
N ILE A 111 14.54 26.72 16.97
CA ILE A 111 15.92 26.65 17.47
C ILE A 111 16.19 27.84 18.41
N GLY A 112 16.40 27.51 19.68
CA GLY A 112 16.71 28.39 20.80
C GLY A 112 17.72 27.71 21.73
N GLU A 113 17.38 27.53 23.00
CA GLU A 113 18.31 27.06 24.06
C GLU A 113 18.18 25.56 24.42
N HIS A 114 17.43 24.78 23.62
CA HIS A 114 17.25 23.34 23.87
C HIS A 114 18.32 22.52 23.14
N ASP A 115 18.65 21.38 23.73
CA ASP A 115 19.60 20.39 23.21
C ASP A 115 19.02 19.60 22.04
N ALA A 116 17.69 19.42 22.03
CA ALA A 116 16.99 18.66 21.01
C ALA A 116 15.56 19.18 20.76
N TYR A 117 15.10 19.06 19.51
CA TYR A 117 13.75 19.39 19.07
C TYR A 117 13.16 18.15 18.41
N VAL A 118 12.31 17.42 19.15
CA VAL A 118 11.94 16.03 18.84
C VAL A 118 10.43 15.83 18.93
N SER A 119 9.85 15.09 17.98
CA SER A 119 8.41 14.78 17.99
C SER A 119 8.04 13.79 19.09
N LYS A 120 6.88 14.00 19.73
CA LYS A 120 6.37 13.11 20.77
C LYS A 120 4.90 12.75 20.54
N TYR A 121 4.63 11.44 20.51
CA TYR A 121 3.32 10.83 20.37
C TYR A 121 3.00 10.03 21.62
N HIS A 122 2.04 10.49 22.44
CA HIS A 122 1.81 9.91 23.77
C HIS A 122 3.11 9.71 24.58
N ASN A 123 3.57 8.47 24.75
CA ASN A 123 4.79 8.09 25.47
C ASN A 123 5.99 7.78 24.55
N TYR A 124 5.76 7.76 23.24
CA TYR A 124 6.77 7.49 22.22
C TYR A 124 7.47 8.78 21.80
N ILE A 125 8.79 8.73 21.70
CA ILE A 125 9.64 9.81 21.21
C ILE A 125 10.19 9.35 19.87
N GLU A 126 9.98 10.14 18.83
CA GLU A 126 10.48 9.86 17.49
C GLU A 126 11.81 10.57 17.27
N PRO A 127 12.96 9.87 17.37
CA PRO A 127 14.28 10.50 17.32
C PRO A 127 14.71 11.00 15.94
N PHE A 128 14.00 10.66 14.87
CA PHE A 128 14.31 11.11 13.52
C PHE A 128 13.37 12.21 13.03
N ASN A 129 13.74 12.86 11.93
CA ASN A 129 13.20 14.16 11.52
C ASN A 129 13.19 15.14 12.70
N ALA A 130 14.34 15.26 13.35
CA ALA A 130 14.53 16.03 14.57
C ALA A 130 15.80 16.88 14.45
N ILE A 131 15.92 17.90 15.30
CA ILE A 131 17.13 18.74 15.36
C ILE A 131 17.85 18.49 16.69
N TYR A 132 19.16 18.32 16.63
CA TYR A 132 20.03 18.10 17.78
C TYR A 132 21.18 19.11 17.82
N SER A 133 21.56 19.53 19.01
CA SER A 133 22.74 20.38 19.25
C SER A 133 24.01 19.53 19.31
N SER A 134 25.13 20.04 18.79
CA SER A 134 26.47 19.45 18.95
C SER A 134 26.92 19.39 20.42
N ASN A 135 26.30 20.16 21.33
CA ASN A 135 26.61 20.15 22.75
C ASN A 135 26.32 18.81 23.43
N ILE A 136 25.50 17.95 22.82
CA ILE A 136 25.14 16.63 23.39
C ILE A 136 26.18 15.54 23.09
N VAL A 137 27.24 15.82 22.32
CA VAL A 137 28.25 14.81 21.92
C VAL A 137 28.82 14.08 23.14
N ASN A 138 29.29 14.84 24.15
CA ASN A 138 29.82 14.26 25.39
C ASN A 138 28.75 13.46 26.15
N THR A 139 27.50 13.94 26.16
CA THR A 139 26.38 13.24 26.79
C THR A 139 26.10 11.89 26.11
N ILE A 140 26.20 11.81 24.78
CA ILE A 140 26.05 10.55 24.05
C ILE A 140 27.19 9.59 24.41
N GLU A 141 28.44 10.06 24.48
CA GLU A 141 29.59 9.25 24.87
C GLU A 141 29.44 8.67 26.27
N GLU A 142 29.12 9.49 27.27
CA GLU A 142 28.87 9.06 28.64
C GLU A 142 27.71 8.04 28.71
N PHE A 143 26.62 8.32 27.99
CA PHE A 143 25.47 7.42 27.94
C PHE A 143 25.82 6.04 27.38
N ILE A 144 26.60 5.98 26.29
CA ILE A 144 27.05 4.72 25.70
C ILE A 144 28.05 4.00 26.61
N ASN A 145 28.99 4.72 27.24
CA ASN A 145 30.00 4.17 28.15
C ASN A 145 29.37 3.50 29.40
N THR A 146 28.18 3.92 29.81
CA THR A 146 27.41 3.25 30.88
C THR A 146 26.64 2.01 30.40
N GLY A 147 26.83 1.58 29.15
CA GLY A 147 26.17 0.41 28.56
C GLY A 147 24.73 0.67 28.07
N ASN A 148 24.33 1.93 27.92
CA ASN A 148 23.00 2.29 27.42
C ASN A 148 23.01 2.58 25.92
N TYR A 149 22.10 1.95 25.17
CA TYR A 149 22.02 2.05 23.71
C TYR A 149 20.67 2.56 23.18
N GLY A 150 19.73 2.88 24.07
CA GLY A 150 18.36 3.26 23.68
C GLY A 150 18.24 4.73 23.29
N PHE A 151 17.98 5.03 22.02
CA PHE A 151 17.88 6.41 21.51
C PHE A 151 16.85 7.24 22.29
N GLN A 152 15.63 6.74 22.45
CA GLN A 152 14.60 7.46 23.21
C GLN A 152 14.93 7.65 24.69
N LYS A 153 15.77 6.78 25.27
CA LYS A 153 16.24 6.95 26.66
C LYS A 153 17.23 8.10 26.73
N MET A 154 18.15 8.20 25.76
CA MET A 154 19.08 9.32 25.64
C MET A 154 18.33 10.65 25.49
N VAL A 155 17.35 10.74 24.60
CA VAL A 155 16.56 11.99 24.41
C VAL A 155 15.85 12.43 25.69
N ARG A 156 15.39 11.49 26.53
CA ARG A 156 14.76 11.84 27.82
C ARG A 156 15.72 12.47 28.84
N LEU A 157 17.03 12.34 28.66
CA LEU A 157 18.05 12.94 29.53
C LEU A 157 18.42 14.37 29.10
N LEU A 158 18.12 14.73 27.85
CA LEU A 158 18.46 16.03 27.29
C LEU A 158 17.43 17.11 27.67
N ASN A 159 17.84 18.38 27.63
CA ASN A 159 16.92 19.50 27.61
C ASN A 159 16.18 19.53 26.26
N THR A 160 15.10 18.75 26.13
CA THR A 160 14.38 18.52 24.87
C THR A 160 13.12 19.36 24.76
N LYS A 161 12.98 20.09 23.66
CA LYS A 161 11.71 20.66 23.21
C LYS A 161 10.90 19.60 22.46
N TYR A 162 9.83 19.11 23.10
CA TYR A 162 8.93 18.15 22.46
C TYR A 162 7.90 18.84 21.55
N ILE A 163 7.82 18.40 20.29
CA ILE A 163 6.77 18.84 19.36
C ILE A 163 5.50 18.04 19.65
N PRO A 164 4.36 18.70 19.97
CA PRO A 164 3.12 18.00 20.29
C PRO A 164 2.52 17.30 19.07
N GLU A 165 1.98 16.10 19.28
CA GLU A 165 1.28 15.27 18.28
C GLU A 165 0.35 16.07 17.35
N LYS A 166 -0.50 16.95 17.89
CA LYS A 166 -1.40 17.80 17.06
C LYS A 166 -0.66 18.62 16.00
N THR A 167 0.52 19.13 16.34
CA THR A 167 1.36 19.88 15.40
C THR A 167 1.95 18.94 14.36
N VAL A 168 2.39 17.76 14.80
CA VAL A 168 2.99 16.77 13.90
C VAL A 168 1.96 16.23 12.90
N SER A 169 0.73 15.93 13.36
CA SER A 169 -0.39 15.50 12.51
C SER A 169 -0.77 16.55 11.46
N PHE A 170 -0.55 17.83 11.73
CA PHE A 170 -0.77 18.89 10.73
C PHE A 170 0.19 18.75 9.54
N TYR A 171 1.44 18.37 9.78
CA TYR A 171 2.44 18.20 8.72
C TYR A 171 2.43 16.80 8.07
N GLN A 172 1.77 15.80 8.67
CA GLN A 172 1.65 14.44 8.11
C GLN A 172 0.43 14.23 7.19
N GLN A 173 -0.25 15.31 6.76
CA GLN A 173 -1.52 15.18 6.00
C GLN A 173 -1.35 14.52 4.62
N GLU A 174 -0.20 14.71 3.96
CA GLU A 174 0.06 14.18 2.62
C GLU A 174 0.85 12.87 2.64
N PHE A 175 1.87 12.77 3.50
CA PHE A 175 2.76 11.61 3.60
C PHE A 175 3.21 11.41 5.04
N ASP A 176 3.44 10.14 5.42
CA ASP A 176 4.03 9.83 6.73
C ASP A 176 5.54 10.08 6.72
N MET A 177 5.95 11.28 7.16
CA MET A 177 7.36 11.64 7.23
C MET A 177 8.20 10.73 8.15
N PHE A 178 7.59 9.99 9.09
CA PHE A 178 8.31 9.06 9.96
C PHE A 178 8.30 7.61 9.46
N LYS A 179 7.76 7.37 8.25
CA LYS A 179 7.80 6.06 7.62
C LYS A 179 9.26 5.65 7.40
N ASN A 180 9.57 4.42 7.78
CA ASN A 180 10.85 3.77 7.49
C ASN A 180 10.60 2.60 6.52
N ILE A 181 11.43 2.47 5.49
CA ILE A 181 11.37 1.35 4.55
C ILE A 181 12.08 0.14 5.17
N ASN A 182 11.30 -0.88 5.52
CA ASN A 182 11.81 -2.10 6.16
C ASN A 182 11.87 -3.31 5.21
N ASN A 183 11.30 -3.22 4.01
CA ASN A 183 11.33 -4.27 2.99
C ASN A 183 11.17 -3.68 1.58
N GLU A 184 11.66 -4.41 0.57
CA GLU A 184 11.61 -3.99 -0.85
C GLU A 184 10.17 -3.84 -1.39
N SER A 185 9.21 -4.56 -0.79
CA SER A 185 7.78 -4.43 -1.08
C SER A 185 7.14 -3.11 -0.63
N GLU A 186 7.70 -2.40 0.35
CA GLU A 186 7.22 -1.10 0.82
C GLU A 186 7.61 0.06 -0.12
N LEU A 187 8.62 -0.13 -0.99
CA LEU A 187 9.07 0.88 -1.96
C LEU A 187 8.03 1.20 -3.03
N TYR A 188 7.23 0.21 -3.43
CA TYR A 188 6.35 0.33 -4.59
C TYR A 188 5.05 1.08 -4.30
N ASN A 189 4.62 1.16 -3.03
CA ASN A 189 3.32 1.73 -2.67
C ASN A 189 3.35 3.23 -2.38
N ASP A 190 4.50 3.78 -2.01
CA ASP A 190 4.55 5.08 -1.33
C ASP A 190 5.29 6.19 -2.08
N TYR A 191 6.21 5.84 -2.98
CA TYR A 191 7.06 6.83 -3.65
C TYR A 191 6.55 7.34 -5.00
N ASN A 192 5.38 6.87 -5.41
CA ASN A 192 4.69 7.40 -6.57
C ASN A 192 3.64 8.41 -6.13
N SER A 193 4.04 9.67 -6.07
CA SER A 193 3.14 10.81 -6.32
C SER A 193 2.47 10.77 -7.72
N VAL A 194 2.69 9.70 -8.50
CA VAL A 194 2.00 9.40 -9.76
C VAL A 194 0.68 8.66 -9.51
N THR A 195 0.45 8.09 -8.32
CA THR A 195 -0.71 7.22 -8.06
C THR A 195 -1.33 7.43 -6.69
N SER A 196 -1.64 8.67 -6.31
CA SER A 196 -2.58 8.88 -5.20
C SER A 196 -3.91 8.19 -5.56
N ASN A 197 -4.51 7.48 -4.60
CA ASN A 197 -5.80 6.81 -4.83
C ASN A 197 -6.93 7.79 -5.11
N TYR A 198 -6.78 9.05 -4.72
CA TYR A 198 -7.71 10.13 -5.01
C TYR A 198 -6.98 11.43 -5.30
N GLN A 199 -7.67 12.37 -5.94
CA GLN A 199 -7.20 13.72 -6.21
C GLN A 199 -8.15 14.71 -5.54
N ASN A 200 -7.62 15.84 -5.09
CA ASN A 200 -8.41 16.92 -4.50
C ASN A 200 -8.88 17.87 -5.60
N PHE A 201 -10.18 18.16 -5.62
CA PHE A 201 -10.77 19.14 -6.52
C PHE A 201 -11.51 20.22 -5.74
N ASP A 202 -11.36 21.47 -6.15
CA ASP A 202 -12.19 22.55 -5.66
C ASP A 202 -13.57 22.47 -6.31
N VAL A 203 -14.60 22.31 -5.48
CA VAL A 203 -15.98 22.11 -5.92
C VAL A 203 -16.90 23.16 -5.31
N THR A 204 -18.00 23.43 -6.00
CA THR A 204 -19.12 24.20 -5.46
C THR A 204 -20.14 23.22 -4.88
N LYS A 205 -20.23 23.16 -3.55
CA LYS A 205 -21.21 22.35 -2.83
C LYS A 205 -22.49 23.17 -2.62
N VAL A 206 -23.61 22.66 -3.11
CA VAL A 206 -24.93 23.32 -2.97
C VAL A 206 -25.74 22.61 -1.89
N ILE A 207 -26.25 23.35 -0.90
CA ILE A 207 -27.12 22.83 0.17
C ILE A 207 -28.38 23.71 0.21
N GLY A 208 -29.51 23.18 -0.28
CA GLY A 208 -30.70 24.01 -0.49
C GLY A 208 -30.44 25.08 -1.56
N ASP A 209 -30.64 26.35 -1.20
CA ASP A 209 -30.38 27.50 -2.07
C ASP A 209 -28.98 28.13 -1.87
N GLU A 210 -28.18 27.60 -0.91
CA GLU A 210 -26.85 28.13 -0.59
C GLU A 210 -25.73 27.36 -1.31
N SER A 211 -24.65 28.07 -1.67
CA SER A 211 -23.47 27.52 -2.34
C SER A 211 -22.20 27.78 -1.55
N PHE A 212 -21.33 26.76 -1.44
CA PHE A 212 -20.08 26.79 -0.70
C PHE A 212 -18.93 26.33 -1.60
N HIS A 213 -17.76 26.98 -1.50
CA HIS A 213 -16.52 26.47 -2.10
C HIS A 213 -15.80 25.58 -1.08
N VAL A 214 -15.60 24.31 -1.45
CA VAL A 214 -14.94 23.31 -0.61
C VAL A 214 -14.03 22.44 -1.47
N THR A 215 -13.04 21.80 -0.86
CA THR A 215 -12.24 20.77 -1.52
C THR A 215 -12.89 19.40 -1.30
N ASP A 216 -13.01 18.62 -2.37
CA ASP A 216 -13.56 17.26 -2.34
C ASP A 216 -12.53 16.25 -2.85
N LYS A 217 -12.55 15.04 -2.28
CA LYS A 217 -11.66 13.93 -2.64
C LYS A 217 -12.33 13.09 -3.72
N VAL A 218 -11.80 13.14 -4.93
CA VAL A 218 -12.33 12.40 -6.09
C VAL A 218 -11.42 11.23 -6.39
N ILE A 219 -11.99 10.03 -6.55
CA ILE A 219 -11.21 8.82 -6.82
C ILE A 219 -10.36 8.95 -8.09
N THR A 220 -9.12 8.47 -8.05
CA THR A 220 -8.24 8.42 -9.21
C THR A 220 -8.64 7.28 -10.13
N GLU A 221 -8.89 7.61 -11.39
CA GLU A 221 -9.00 6.65 -12.49
C GLU A 221 -7.61 6.48 -13.13
N TYR A 222 -7.01 5.31 -12.98
CA TYR A 222 -5.65 5.06 -13.44
C TYR A 222 -5.63 4.04 -14.60
N PRO A 223 -5.11 4.39 -15.79
CA PRO A 223 -4.99 3.44 -16.89
C PRO A 223 -3.77 2.53 -16.70
N VAL A 224 -3.93 1.24 -17.01
CA VAL A 224 -2.83 0.26 -17.14
C VAL A 224 -2.97 -0.49 -18.46
N ASN A 225 -1.95 -0.40 -19.31
CA ASN A 225 -1.83 -1.15 -20.55
C ASN A 225 -1.09 -2.45 -20.29
N ILE A 226 -1.79 -3.58 -20.38
CA ILE A 226 -1.26 -4.91 -20.13
C ILE A 226 -0.81 -5.53 -21.45
N TYR A 227 0.42 -6.03 -21.47
CA TYR A 227 1.03 -6.76 -22.57
C TYR A 227 1.33 -8.18 -22.11
N VAL A 228 0.93 -9.16 -22.91
CA VAL A 228 1.23 -10.57 -22.66
C VAL A 228 2.06 -11.10 -23.81
N ASN A 229 3.26 -11.63 -23.52
CA ASN A 229 4.23 -12.06 -24.53
C ASN A 229 4.48 -10.99 -25.61
N ASN A 230 4.68 -9.73 -25.19
CA ASN A 230 4.90 -8.56 -26.05
C ASN A 230 3.72 -8.12 -26.93
N HIS A 231 2.54 -8.75 -26.80
CA HIS A 231 1.33 -8.34 -27.50
C HIS A 231 0.43 -7.53 -26.55
N HIS A 232 -0.10 -6.39 -27.02
CA HIS A 232 -1.09 -5.64 -26.25
C HIS A 232 -2.32 -6.50 -26.04
N TYR A 233 -2.64 -6.74 -24.77
CA TYR A 233 -3.75 -7.59 -24.37
C TYR A 233 -4.99 -6.74 -24.06
N SER A 234 -4.85 -5.77 -23.15
CA SER A 234 -5.97 -4.94 -22.70
C SER A 234 -5.47 -3.66 -22.05
N THR A 235 -6.32 -2.64 -22.02
CA THR A 235 -6.12 -1.44 -21.20
C THR A 235 -7.23 -1.39 -20.16
N MET A 236 -6.86 -1.37 -18.89
CA MET A 236 -7.79 -1.35 -17.76
C MET A 236 -7.77 0.01 -17.08
N MET A 237 -8.94 0.53 -16.72
CA MET A 237 -9.07 1.66 -15.80
C MET A 237 -9.25 1.10 -14.39
N ILE A 238 -8.38 1.51 -13.47
CA ILE A 238 -8.22 0.86 -12.16
C ILE A 238 -8.02 1.89 -11.06
N THR A 239 -8.18 1.46 -9.80
CA THR A 239 -7.56 2.15 -8.66
C THR A 239 -6.12 1.66 -8.55
N PRO A 240 -5.10 2.55 -8.44
CA PRO A 240 -3.69 2.18 -8.56
C PRO A 240 -3.09 1.52 -7.31
N GLU A 241 -3.84 0.61 -6.71
CA GLU A 241 -3.40 -0.27 -5.62
C GLU A 241 -3.49 -1.71 -6.07
N ASN A 242 -2.58 -2.55 -5.55
CA ASN A 242 -2.65 -4.00 -5.75
C ASN A 242 -2.69 -4.40 -7.24
N ILE A 243 -2.00 -3.62 -8.09
CA ILE A 243 -2.05 -3.73 -9.56
C ILE A 243 -1.56 -5.11 -10.02
N GLU A 244 -0.52 -5.64 -9.39
CA GLU A 244 -0.03 -6.98 -9.70
C GLU A 244 -1.10 -8.05 -9.46
N PHE A 245 -1.80 -8.00 -8.31
CA PHE A 245 -2.90 -8.92 -8.05
C PHE A 245 -4.03 -8.75 -9.06
N LEU A 246 -4.35 -7.50 -9.45
CA LEU A 246 -5.34 -7.24 -10.48
C LEU A 246 -4.95 -7.89 -11.81
N VAL A 247 -3.72 -7.69 -12.28
CA VAL A 247 -3.25 -8.21 -13.57
C VAL A 247 -3.23 -9.74 -13.56
N ILE A 248 -2.65 -10.36 -12.54
CA ILE A 248 -2.65 -11.83 -12.38
C ILE A 248 -4.10 -12.35 -12.38
N GLY A 249 -4.97 -11.70 -11.60
CA GLY A 249 -6.37 -12.06 -11.50
C GLY A 249 -7.10 -11.96 -12.82
N ALA A 250 -6.92 -10.87 -13.57
CA ALA A 250 -7.54 -10.66 -14.86
C ALA A 250 -7.08 -11.70 -15.90
N LEU A 251 -5.78 -12.03 -15.95
CA LEU A 251 -5.27 -13.07 -16.84
C LEU A 251 -5.86 -14.44 -16.50
N HIS A 252 -6.03 -14.76 -15.22
CA HIS A 252 -6.65 -16.02 -14.80
C HIS A 252 -8.17 -16.05 -15.07
N SER A 253 -8.88 -14.97 -14.71
CA SER A 253 -10.32 -14.82 -14.96
C SER A 253 -10.67 -14.95 -16.44
N GLU A 254 -9.77 -14.51 -17.32
CA GLU A 254 -9.88 -14.61 -18.77
C GLU A 254 -9.20 -15.87 -19.33
N MET A 255 -8.88 -16.85 -18.46
CA MET A 255 -8.29 -18.15 -18.82
C MET A 255 -7.01 -18.09 -19.68
N ILE A 256 -6.29 -16.98 -19.63
CA ILE A 256 -4.99 -16.82 -20.29
C ILE A 256 -3.93 -17.58 -19.52
N ILE A 257 -4.03 -17.57 -18.19
CA ILE A 257 -3.23 -18.42 -17.33
C ILE A 257 -4.16 -19.32 -16.50
N LYS A 258 -3.70 -20.53 -16.20
CA LYS A 258 -4.37 -21.43 -15.25
C LYS A 258 -3.75 -21.38 -13.86
N ASP A 259 -2.45 -21.11 -13.80
CA ASP A 259 -1.67 -21.12 -12.56
C ASP A 259 -0.63 -20.00 -12.58
N ILE A 260 -0.26 -19.51 -11.40
CA ILE A 260 0.74 -18.44 -11.25
C ILE A 260 2.11 -18.84 -11.80
N ASN A 261 2.44 -20.14 -11.79
CA ASN A 261 3.72 -20.65 -12.31
C ASN A 261 3.84 -20.56 -13.85
N GLU A 262 2.75 -20.22 -14.56
CA GLU A 262 2.80 -19.96 -15.99
C GLU A 262 3.40 -18.59 -16.31
N ILE A 263 3.43 -17.65 -15.34
CA ILE A 263 4.08 -16.35 -15.45
C ILE A 263 5.58 -16.52 -15.15
N ILE A 264 6.41 -16.24 -16.16
CA ILE A 264 7.88 -16.27 -16.07
C ILE A 264 8.39 -14.92 -15.56
N GLU A 265 7.87 -13.82 -16.11
CA GLU A 265 8.28 -12.47 -15.75
C GLU A 265 7.06 -11.55 -15.62
N PHE A 266 7.14 -10.63 -14.66
CA PHE A 266 6.15 -9.60 -14.43
C PHE A 266 6.88 -8.27 -14.24
N SER A 267 6.58 -7.29 -15.08
CA SER A 267 7.13 -5.94 -15.00
C SER A 267 5.98 -4.92 -15.03
N LEU A 268 6.05 -3.93 -14.14
CA LEU A 268 5.07 -2.86 -14.06
C LEU A 268 5.80 -1.52 -14.01
N ASP A 269 5.59 -0.73 -15.05
CA ASP A 269 6.05 0.64 -15.15
C ASP A 269 4.85 1.58 -14.93
N LEU A 270 4.88 2.26 -13.78
CA LEU A 270 3.85 3.21 -13.39
C LEU A 270 4.00 4.59 -14.06
N GLU A 271 5.14 4.90 -14.67
CA GLU A 271 5.33 6.15 -15.40
C GLU A 271 4.77 6.04 -16.83
N THR A 272 4.99 4.89 -17.47
CA THR A 272 4.49 4.63 -18.83
C THR A 272 3.12 3.94 -18.86
N HIS A 273 2.51 3.69 -17.68
CA HIS A 273 1.25 2.96 -17.54
C HIS A 273 1.30 1.59 -18.23
N ARG A 274 2.45 0.92 -18.20
CA ARG A 274 2.69 -0.31 -18.95
C ARG A 274 2.96 -1.46 -17.99
N CYS A 275 2.28 -2.57 -18.20
CA CYS A 275 2.54 -3.83 -17.52
C CYS A 275 2.89 -4.90 -18.56
N ASP A 276 4.08 -5.49 -18.45
CA ASP A 276 4.54 -6.59 -19.29
C ASP A 276 4.50 -7.88 -18.49
N VAL A 277 3.82 -8.89 -19.04
CA VAL A 277 3.72 -10.23 -18.48
C VAL A 277 4.24 -11.23 -19.50
N LEU A 278 5.33 -11.91 -19.17
CA LEU A 278 5.86 -13.00 -19.98
C LEU A 278 5.32 -14.32 -19.42
N ILE A 279 4.68 -15.12 -20.25
CA ILE A 279 4.17 -16.45 -19.89
C ILE A 279 4.84 -17.55 -20.70
N ASN A 280 4.82 -18.78 -20.18
CA ASN A 280 5.55 -19.92 -20.73
C ASN A 280 4.90 -20.63 -21.93
N HIS A 281 3.83 -20.07 -22.48
CA HIS A 281 3.10 -20.64 -23.62
C HIS A 281 2.57 -19.54 -24.54
N GLU A 282 2.26 -19.90 -25.79
CA GLU A 282 1.70 -18.94 -26.74
C GLU A 282 0.22 -18.64 -26.44
N VAL A 283 -0.15 -17.36 -26.54
CA VAL A 283 -1.54 -16.92 -26.41
C VAL A 283 -2.12 -16.72 -27.80
N ASN A 284 -3.20 -17.44 -28.12
CA ASN A 284 -3.92 -17.22 -29.36
C ASN A 284 -4.96 -16.11 -29.18
N PHE A 285 -4.53 -14.86 -29.39
CA PHE A 285 -5.39 -13.68 -29.36
C PHE A 285 -6.44 -13.63 -30.48
N LYS A 286 -6.52 -14.60 -31.40
CA LYS A 286 -7.60 -14.68 -32.40
C LYS A 286 -8.80 -15.51 -31.92
N ASN A 287 -8.65 -16.24 -30.82
CA ASN A 287 -9.68 -17.09 -30.25
C ASN A 287 -10.52 -16.41 -29.15
N PHE A 288 -10.59 -15.07 -29.11
CA PHE A 288 -11.46 -14.36 -28.16
C PHE A 288 -12.96 -14.72 -28.27
N GLU A 289 -13.39 -15.38 -29.35
CA GLU A 289 -14.73 -15.98 -29.42
C GLU A 289 -14.96 -17.09 -28.38
N ARG A 290 -13.90 -17.77 -27.89
CA ARG A 290 -13.98 -18.72 -26.76
C ARG A 290 -14.22 -18.03 -25.40
N LEU A 291 -13.94 -16.72 -25.30
CA LEU A 291 -14.06 -15.91 -24.08
C LEU A 291 -15.45 -15.26 -23.92
N ASN A 292 -16.37 -15.49 -24.86
CA ASN A 292 -17.77 -15.04 -24.82
C ASN A 292 -18.64 -15.70 -23.74
N ILE A 293 -18.05 -16.56 -22.90
CA ILE A 293 -18.68 -17.05 -21.67
C ILE A 293 -18.65 -15.97 -20.57
N LEU A 294 -17.68 -15.05 -20.61
CA LEU A 294 -17.25 -14.26 -19.44
C LEU A 294 -17.47 -12.75 -19.56
N SER A 295 -17.23 -12.10 -20.70
CA SER A 295 -17.22 -10.62 -20.75
C SER A 295 -18.61 -10.00 -21.05
N SER A 296 -19.15 -9.26 -20.08
CA SER A 296 -20.32 -8.38 -20.27
C SER A 296 -20.05 -6.94 -19.83
N ALA A 297 -18.78 -6.57 -19.68
CA ALA A 297 -18.38 -5.27 -19.16
C ALA A 297 -17.27 -4.67 -20.02
N CYS A 298 -17.60 -4.35 -21.28
CA CYS A 298 -17.15 -3.16 -22.02
C CYS A 298 -17.60 -3.27 -23.48
N GLY A 299 -18.76 -2.70 -23.82
CA GLY A 299 -19.07 -2.26 -25.19
C GLY A 299 -19.35 -3.32 -26.27
N SER A 300 -19.29 -4.63 -26.01
CA SER A 300 -19.63 -5.63 -27.05
C SER A 300 -21.15 -5.71 -27.25
N SER A 301 -21.61 -5.41 -28.47
CA SER A 301 -23.02 -5.42 -28.89
C SER A 301 -23.62 -6.83 -29.08
N SER A 302 -22.93 -7.87 -28.63
CA SER A 302 -23.27 -9.27 -28.88
C SER A 302 -23.86 -9.90 -27.62
N LYS A 303 -25.00 -10.59 -27.73
CA LYS A 303 -25.53 -11.38 -26.60
C LYS A 303 -24.51 -12.46 -26.24
N PRO A 304 -23.99 -12.53 -25.00
CA PRO A 304 -23.09 -13.60 -24.61
C PRO A 304 -23.84 -14.93 -24.67
N GLN A 305 -23.38 -15.86 -25.50
CA GLN A 305 -23.82 -17.26 -25.48
C GLN A 305 -22.90 -18.01 -24.51
N ILE A 306 -23.43 -18.32 -23.33
CA ILE A 306 -22.74 -19.13 -22.32
C ILE A 306 -22.83 -20.60 -22.75
N ASP A 307 -21.68 -21.20 -23.07
CA ASP A 307 -21.57 -22.65 -23.28
C ASP A 307 -21.55 -23.36 -21.92
N GLU A 308 -22.70 -23.92 -21.54
CA GLU A 308 -22.91 -24.54 -20.23
C GLU A 308 -22.00 -25.76 -19.99
N SER A 309 -21.52 -26.42 -21.06
CA SER A 309 -20.65 -27.59 -20.96
C SER A 309 -19.24 -27.27 -20.45
N LYS A 310 -18.85 -25.99 -20.49
CA LYS A 310 -17.52 -25.51 -20.10
C LYS A 310 -17.51 -24.76 -18.77
N LEU A 311 -18.64 -24.72 -18.07
CA LEU A 311 -18.74 -23.96 -16.82
C LEU A 311 -17.87 -24.60 -15.72
N PRO A 312 -17.09 -23.79 -14.97
CA PRO A 312 -16.33 -24.29 -13.83
C PRO A 312 -17.26 -24.62 -12.67
N ILE A 313 -17.49 -25.91 -12.41
CA ILE A 313 -18.37 -26.36 -11.32
C ILE A 313 -17.60 -26.30 -10.00
N VAL A 314 -18.15 -25.57 -9.03
CA VAL A 314 -17.63 -25.47 -7.67
C VAL A 314 -18.10 -26.69 -6.86
N ASN A 315 -17.18 -27.61 -6.60
CA ASN A 315 -17.44 -28.85 -5.86
C ASN A 315 -17.14 -28.74 -4.36
N ASN A 316 -17.11 -27.52 -3.84
CA ASN A 316 -16.81 -27.24 -2.45
C ASN A 316 -18.05 -27.48 -1.54
N ASN A 317 -17.90 -28.37 -0.55
CA ASN A 317 -18.95 -28.74 0.41
C ASN A 317 -18.78 -28.06 1.79
N TYR A 318 -17.85 -27.11 1.93
CA TYR A 318 -17.63 -26.39 3.16
C TYR A 318 -18.90 -25.67 3.61
N GLN A 319 -19.23 -25.77 4.90
CA GLN A 319 -20.41 -25.15 5.50
C GLN A 319 -20.00 -23.85 6.20
N PHE A 320 -20.73 -22.77 5.90
CA PHE A 320 -20.49 -21.45 6.46
C PHE A 320 -21.47 -21.16 7.59
N ASN A 321 -20.95 -20.70 8.72
CA ASN A 321 -21.76 -20.33 9.87
C ASN A 321 -22.49 -18.99 9.63
N LEU A 322 -23.81 -18.97 9.82
CA LEU A 322 -24.64 -17.78 9.62
C LEU A 322 -24.26 -16.61 10.54
N LYS A 323 -23.89 -16.90 11.80
CA LYS A 323 -23.46 -15.90 12.77
C LYS A 323 -22.17 -15.23 12.31
N THR A 324 -21.19 -16.01 11.86
CA THR A 324 -19.94 -15.48 11.29
C THR A 324 -20.22 -14.61 10.06
N ILE A 325 -21.12 -15.02 9.16
CA ILE A 325 -21.51 -14.19 8.00
C ILE A 325 -22.06 -12.84 8.45
N PHE A 326 -22.96 -12.81 9.45
CA PHE A 326 -23.48 -11.54 9.98
C PHE A 326 -22.41 -10.66 10.63
N GLU A 327 -21.48 -11.26 11.38
CA GLU A 327 -20.35 -10.56 11.99
C GLU A 327 -19.47 -9.90 10.92
N GLN A 328 -19.08 -10.64 9.87
CA GLN A 328 -18.25 -10.09 8.79
C GLN A 328 -18.99 -9.02 7.99
N VAL A 329 -20.27 -9.21 7.67
CA VAL A 329 -21.08 -8.18 6.98
C VAL A 329 -21.18 -6.89 7.80
N SER A 330 -21.23 -6.98 9.13
CA SER A 330 -21.25 -5.82 10.03
C SER A 330 -19.92 -5.06 10.03
N VAL A 331 -18.81 -5.81 10.04
CA VAL A 331 -17.43 -5.31 9.98
C VAL A 331 -17.14 -4.64 8.65
N PHE A 332 -17.49 -5.29 7.53
CA PHE A 332 -17.29 -4.79 6.17
C PHE A 332 -17.86 -3.37 5.96
N ASN A 333 -18.97 -3.03 6.62
CA ASN A 333 -19.55 -1.68 6.55
C ASN A 333 -18.65 -0.59 7.15
N LYS A 334 -17.72 -0.94 8.03
CA LYS A 334 -16.85 -0.01 8.76
C LYS A 334 -15.46 0.11 8.17
N GLU A 335 -14.99 -0.83 7.35
CA GLU A 335 -13.55 -0.93 7.01
C GLU A 335 -13.17 -0.29 5.66
N SER A 336 -14.14 0.04 4.82
CA SER A 336 -13.87 0.66 3.53
C SER A 336 -13.52 2.15 3.65
N VAL A 337 -12.21 2.45 3.67
CA VAL A 337 -11.67 3.80 3.82
C VAL A 337 -11.86 4.60 2.54
N LEU A 338 -11.43 4.06 1.39
CA LEU A 338 -11.42 4.81 0.14
C LEU A 338 -12.84 5.13 -0.35
N PHE A 339 -13.80 4.22 -0.14
CA PHE A 339 -15.21 4.50 -0.40
C PHE A 339 -15.78 5.59 0.51
N LYS A 340 -15.40 5.61 1.80
CA LYS A 340 -15.88 6.66 2.72
C LYS A 340 -15.35 8.04 2.33
N GLU A 341 -14.13 8.09 1.82
CA GLU A 341 -13.50 9.34 1.42
C GLU A 341 -13.99 9.83 0.06
N THR A 342 -14.22 8.93 -0.90
CA THR A 342 -14.46 9.32 -2.31
C THR A 342 -15.83 8.94 -2.85
N GLY A 343 -16.51 7.97 -2.23
CA GLY A 343 -17.71 7.33 -2.77
C GLY A 343 -17.53 6.60 -4.11
N GLY A 344 -16.31 6.58 -4.67
CA GLY A 344 -16.05 6.25 -6.06
C GLY A 344 -15.53 4.84 -6.33
N VAL A 345 -15.53 3.96 -5.33
CA VAL A 345 -14.99 2.60 -5.45
C VAL A 345 -15.99 1.52 -5.08
N HIS A 346 -15.72 0.33 -5.58
CA HIS A 346 -16.30 -0.91 -5.12
C HIS A 346 -15.33 -1.65 -4.22
N SER A 347 -15.79 -1.96 -3.02
CA SER A 347 -15.03 -2.79 -2.08
C SER A 347 -15.49 -4.25 -2.16
N VAL A 348 -14.53 -5.16 -2.06
CA VAL A 348 -14.74 -6.60 -1.90
C VAL A 348 -13.82 -7.10 -0.79
N GLU A 349 -14.41 -7.74 0.21
CA GLU A 349 -13.69 -8.36 1.31
C GLU A 349 -13.55 -9.86 1.06
N LEU A 350 -12.32 -10.35 1.13
CA LEU A 350 -11.97 -11.76 1.10
C LEU A 350 -11.90 -12.29 2.53
N VAL A 351 -12.64 -13.36 2.82
CA VAL A 351 -12.66 -14.01 4.13
C VAL A 351 -12.22 -15.46 4.00
N TYR A 352 -11.27 -15.88 4.83
CA TYR A 352 -10.76 -17.25 4.91
C TYR A 352 -9.96 -17.46 6.21
N SER A 353 -10.04 -18.63 6.83
CA SER A 353 -9.23 -19.02 7.99
C SER A 353 -9.12 -17.93 9.08
N ASP A 354 -10.25 -17.33 9.44
CA ASP A 354 -10.39 -16.18 10.37
C ASP A 354 -9.66 -14.88 9.96
N LYS A 355 -9.06 -14.84 8.77
CA LYS A 355 -8.51 -13.64 8.14
C LYS A 355 -9.55 -12.96 7.27
N LYS A 356 -9.45 -11.64 7.22
CA LYS A 356 -10.20 -10.77 6.32
C LYS A 356 -9.25 -9.80 5.64
N LEU A 357 -9.46 -9.57 4.35
CA LEU A 357 -8.67 -8.64 3.55
C LEU A 357 -9.61 -7.84 2.65
N LEU A 358 -9.49 -6.52 2.68
CA LEU A 358 -10.29 -5.63 1.87
C LEU A 358 -9.54 -5.24 0.59
N PHE A 359 -10.20 -5.38 -0.55
CA PHE A 359 -9.72 -4.91 -1.84
C PHE A 359 -10.71 -3.91 -2.43
N GLU A 360 -10.21 -2.79 -2.94
CA GLU A 360 -11.01 -1.72 -3.51
C GLU A 360 -10.58 -1.41 -4.94
N ASP A 361 -11.55 -1.10 -5.79
CA ASP A 361 -11.29 -0.61 -7.13
C ASP A 361 -12.50 0.17 -7.68
N ILE A 362 -12.28 1.14 -8.56
CA ILE A 362 -13.36 1.80 -9.31
C ILE A 362 -14.25 0.78 -10.04
N GLY A 363 -13.67 -0.32 -10.52
CA GLY A 363 -14.36 -1.41 -11.18
C GLY A 363 -14.66 -2.55 -10.21
N ARG A 364 -15.95 -2.88 -10.01
CA ARG A 364 -16.32 -4.05 -9.17
C ARG A 364 -15.70 -5.37 -9.64
N HIS A 365 -15.48 -5.53 -10.94
CA HIS A 365 -14.89 -6.73 -11.52
C HIS A 365 -13.38 -6.77 -11.25
N ASN A 366 -12.71 -5.62 -11.33
CA ASN A 366 -11.30 -5.45 -10.99
C ASN A 366 -11.05 -5.76 -9.50
N ALA A 367 -11.94 -5.31 -8.60
CA ALA A 367 -11.82 -5.61 -7.18
C ALA A 367 -11.88 -7.13 -6.90
N VAL A 368 -12.66 -7.89 -7.68
CA VAL A 368 -12.67 -9.36 -7.61
C VAL A 368 -11.42 -9.97 -8.24
N ASP A 369 -10.94 -9.43 -9.36
CA ASP A 369 -9.67 -9.90 -9.96
C ASP A 369 -8.49 -9.70 -8.99
N LYS A 370 -8.44 -8.60 -8.23
CA LYS A 370 -7.44 -8.41 -7.15
C LYS A 370 -7.46 -9.56 -6.13
N ILE A 371 -8.66 -10.02 -5.75
CA ILE A 371 -8.80 -11.19 -4.87
C ILE A 371 -8.31 -12.48 -5.55
N VAL A 372 -8.68 -12.69 -6.82
CA VAL A 372 -8.22 -13.85 -7.61
C VAL A 372 -6.70 -13.90 -7.64
N GLY A 373 -6.04 -12.79 -8.00
CA GLY A 373 -4.58 -12.73 -8.05
C GLY A 373 -3.93 -12.89 -6.68
N TYR A 374 -4.52 -12.32 -5.62
CA TYR A 374 -4.03 -12.52 -4.26
C TYR A 374 -4.07 -14.00 -3.85
N LEU A 375 -5.19 -14.69 -4.11
CA LEU A 375 -5.35 -16.12 -3.78
C LEU A 375 -4.37 -16.99 -4.56
N LEU A 376 -4.17 -16.72 -5.85
CA LEU A 376 -3.22 -17.44 -6.71
C LEU A 376 -1.78 -17.24 -6.23
N LYS A 377 -1.36 -15.98 -6.07
CA LYS A 377 0.01 -15.63 -5.67
C LYS A 377 0.39 -16.19 -4.29
N ASN A 378 -0.56 -16.22 -3.35
CA ASN A 378 -0.34 -16.74 -2.01
C ASN A 378 -0.69 -18.24 -1.86
N GLN A 379 -1.13 -18.90 -2.94
CA GLN A 379 -1.49 -20.32 -2.97
C GLN A 379 -2.47 -20.75 -1.85
N ILE A 380 -3.43 -19.88 -1.52
CA ILE A 380 -4.35 -20.08 -0.38
C ILE A 380 -5.38 -21.17 -0.69
N LYS A 381 -5.55 -22.17 0.17
CA LYS A 381 -6.60 -23.19 0.00
C LYS A 381 -8.00 -22.56 -0.06
N ARG A 382 -8.88 -23.12 -0.90
CA ARG A 382 -10.17 -22.48 -1.27
C ARG A 382 -11.38 -23.06 -0.55
N ASP A 383 -11.17 -23.99 0.39
CA ASP A 383 -12.25 -24.72 1.07
C ASP A 383 -13.14 -23.76 1.88
N ASP A 384 -12.57 -22.89 2.70
CA ASP A 384 -13.28 -21.96 3.59
C ASP A 384 -13.34 -20.52 3.05
N VAL A 385 -12.98 -20.32 1.78
CA VAL A 385 -12.90 -18.99 1.17
C VAL A 385 -14.27 -18.52 0.71
N TYR A 386 -14.62 -17.29 1.08
CA TYR A 386 -15.77 -16.58 0.53
C TYR A 386 -15.49 -15.08 0.40
N ILE A 387 -16.33 -14.40 -0.40
CA ILE A 387 -16.22 -12.96 -0.60
C ILE A 387 -17.49 -12.22 -0.19
N ILE A 388 -17.31 -10.99 0.31
CA ILE A 388 -18.37 -10.04 0.59
C ILE A 388 -18.17 -8.82 -0.31
N THR A 389 -19.13 -8.51 -1.17
CA THR A 389 -19.04 -7.38 -2.12
C THR A 389 -20.04 -6.26 -1.80
N SER A 390 -19.59 -5.01 -2.01
CA SER A 390 -20.44 -3.82 -1.95
C SER A 390 -21.42 -3.72 -3.12
N GLY A 391 -21.07 -4.29 -4.28
CA GLY A 391 -21.81 -4.19 -5.55
C GLY A 391 -22.84 -5.29 -5.76
N ARG A 392 -23.57 -5.20 -6.88
CA ARG A 392 -24.50 -6.26 -7.33
C ARG A 392 -23.74 -7.55 -7.68
N ILE A 393 -24.33 -8.70 -7.40
CA ILE A 393 -23.81 -9.99 -7.88
C ILE A 393 -24.26 -10.19 -9.34
N SER A 394 -23.35 -9.92 -10.28
CA SER A 394 -23.54 -10.19 -11.71
C SER A 394 -23.07 -11.60 -12.09
N SER A 395 -23.40 -12.06 -13.30
CA SER A 395 -22.86 -13.32 -13.84
C SER A 395 -21.33 -13.31 -13.93
N ASP A 396 -20.73 -12.17 -14.27
CA ASP A 396 -19.26 -12.01 -14.33
C ASP A 396 -18.60 -12.26 -12.97
N ILE A 397 -19.08 -11.60 -11.91
CA ILE A 397 -18.58 -11.81 -10.53
C ILE A 397 -18.68 -13.29 -10.14
N LEU A 398 -19.78 -13.94 -10.49
CA LEU A 398 -19.99 -15.35 -10.21
C LEU A 398 -19.03 -16.27 -10.97
N LEU A 399 -18.83 -16.02 -12.26
CA LEU A 399 -17.92 -16.84 -13.07
C LEU A 399 -16.48 -16.69 -12.58
N LYS A 400 -16.03 -15.48 -12.26
CA LYS A 400 -14.72 -15.24 -11.65
C LYS A 400 -14.55 -15.98 -10.32
N SER A 401 -15.58 -15.93 -9.47
CA SER A 401 -15.60 -16.68 -8.20
C SER A 401 -15.54 -18.20 -8.42
N ALA A 402 -16.23 -18.70 -9.44
CA ALA A 402 -16.25 -20.12 -9.77
C ALA A 402 -14.90 -20.63 -10.28
N LEU A 403 -14.20 -19.84 -11.10
CA LEU A 403 -12.88 -20.18 -11.63
C LEU A 403 -11.83 -20.42 -10.54
N ILE A 404 -12.00 -19.80 -9.37
CA ILE A 404 -11.17 -20.03 -8.19
C ILE A 404 -11.87 -20.83 -7.09
N ASN A 405 -12.91 -21.60 -7.43
CA ASN A 405 -13.59 -22.54 -6.52
C ASN A 405 -14.17 -21.90 -5.24
N ILE A 406 -14.61 -20.64 -5.30
CA ILE A 406 -15.28 -19.97 -4.18
C ILE A 406 -16.75 -20.42 -4.12
N GLY A 407 -17.12 -21.06 -3.00
CA GLY A 407 -18.45 -21.63 -2.78
C GLY A 407 -19.51 -20.65 -2.29
N LEU A 408 -19.13 -19.47 -1.80
CA LEU A 408 -20.05 -18.49 -1.22
C LEU A 408 -19.71 -17.06 -1.68
N VAL A 409 -20.72 -16.36 -2.18
CA VAL A 409 -20.65 -14.93 -2.52
C VAL A 409 -21.75 -14.18 -1.78
N VAL A 410 -21.36 -13.21 -0.97
CA VAL A 410 -22.27 -12.39 -0.16
C VAL A 410 -22.25 -10.95 -0.68
N SER A 411 -23.41 -10.31 -0.73
CA SER A 411 -23.53 -8.91 -1.16
C SER A 411 -24.51 -8.12 -0.31
N ARG A 412 -24.19 -6.84 -0.10
CA ARG A 412 -25.11 -5.84 0.49
C ARG A 412 -26.20 -5.38 -0.50
N SER A 413 -26.08 -5.77 -1.76
CA SER A 413 -26.93 -5.38 -2.89
C SER A 413 -27.66 -6.59 -3.46
N ALA A 414 -28.37 -6.39 -4.57
CA ALA A 414 -29.13 -7.42 -5.24
C ALA A 414 -28.26 -8.31 -6.14
N PRO A 415 -28.55 -9.61 -6.26
CA PRO A 415 -28.11 -10.41 -7.39
C PRO A 415 -28.93 -10.09 -8.64
N THR A 416 -28.35 -10.32 -9.82
CA THR A 416 -29.09 -10.26 -11.10
C THR A 416 -29.77 -11.60 -11.40
N SER A 417 -30.84 -11.60 -12.21
CA SER A 417 -31.57 -12.83 -12.54
C SER A 417 -30.70 -13.89 -13.23
N LEU A 418 -29.78 -13.47 -14.11
CA LEU A 418 -28.82 -14.37 -14.74
C LEU A 418 -27.84 -14.95 -13.72
N ALA A 419 -27.36 -14.13 -12.77
CA ALA A 419 -26.50 -14.61 -11.70
C ALA A 419 -27.17 -15.69 -10.85
N VAL A 420 -28.43 -15.50 -10.45
CA VAL A 420 -29.17 -16.53 -9.70
C VAL A 420 -29.26 -17.85 -10.47
N LYS A 421 -29.60 -17.80 -11.76
CA LYS A 421 -29.69 -19.01 -12.62
C LYS A 421 -28.34 -19.69 -12.78
N LEU A 422 -27.27 -18.91 -12.91
CA LEU A 422 -25.93 -19.43 -13.13
C LEU A 422 -25.31 -20.01 -11.85
N ALA A 423 -25.57 -19.39 -10.70
CA ALA A 423 -25.11 -19.86 -9.40
C ALA A 423 -25.56 -21.29 -9.08
N ASP A 424 -26.79 -21.65 -9.49
CA ASP A 424 -27.30 -23.01 -9.33
C ASP A 424 -26.43 -24.03 -10.10
N LYS A 425 -26.13 -23.73 -11.37
CA LYS A 425 -25.29 -24.56 -12.26
C LYS A 425 -23.83 -24.63 -11.82
N LEU A 426 -23.29 -23.52 -11.30
CA LEU A 426 -21.92 -23.44 -10.81
C LEU A 426 -21.74 -24.06 -9.42
N GLY A 427 -22.82 -24.39 -8.71
CA GLY A 427 -22.73 -24.89 -7.33
C GLY A 427 -22.40 -23.80 -6.31
N ILE A 428 -22.68 -22.52 -6.58
CA ILE A 428 -22.32 -21.39 -5.71
C ILE A 428 -23.51 -20.90 -4.88
N THR A 429 -23.33 -20.77 -3.57
CA THR A 429 -24.30 -20.12 -2.68
C THR A 429 -24.19 -18.62 -2.85
N ILE A 430 -25.29 -17.95 -3.22
CA ILE A 430 -25.32 -16.48 -3.26
C ILE A 430 -26.26 -15.92 -2.20
N ILE A 431 -25.77 -14.89 -1.52
CA ILE A 431 -26.50 -14.15 -0.51
C ILE A 431 -26.58 -12.69 -0.94
N GLY A 432 -27.80 -12.17 -1.06
CA GLY A 432 -28.04 -10.76 -1.37
C GLY A 432 -28.69 -10.01 -0.21
N PHE A 433 -28.67 -8.68 -0.29
CA PHE A 433 -29.26 -7.77 0.69
C PHE A 433 -28.78 -8.04 2.14
N ALA A 434 -27.54 -8.53 2.32
CA ALA A 434 -26.97 -8.80 3.62
C ALA A 434 -26.68 -7.49 4.37
N ARG A 435 -27.43 -7.20 5.44
CA ARG A 435 -27.32 -6.00 6.26
C ARG A 435 -27.78 -6.26 7.70
N GLY A 436 -26.94 -5.91 8.67
CA GLY A 436 -27.20 -6.23 10.08
C GLY A 436 -27.45 -7.73 10.23
N ASN A 437 -28.58 -8.10 10.85
CA ASN A 437 -28.98 -9.50 11.06
C ASN A 437 -30.02 -9.99 10.02
N LYS A 438 -30.00 -9.45 8.80
CA LYS A 438 -30.91 -9.83 7.71
C LYS A 438 -30.13 -10.10 6.43
N LEU A 439 -30.53 -11.15 5.70
CA LEU A 439 -29.99 -11.52 4.39
C LEU A 439 -30.99 -12.39 3.61
N ASN A 440 -30.82 -12.49 2.30
CA ASN A 440 -31.58 -13.38 1.43
C ASN A 440 -30.63 -14.39 0.78
N ILE A 441 -30.84 -15.69 1.02
CA ILE A 441 -30.10 -16.76 0.33
C ILE A 441 -30.90 -17.17 -0.91
N TYR A 442 -30.29 -17.09 -2.09
CA TYR A 442 -30.98 -17.37 -3.36
C TYR A 442 -30.70 -18.77 -3.91
N THR A 443 -29.54 -19.35 -3.61
CA THR A 443 -29.10 -20.67 -4.11
C THR A 443 -28.37 -21.43 -3.02
N HIS A 444 -28.41 -22.78 -3.09
CA HIS A 444 -27.60 -23.68 -2.26
C HIS A 444 -27.62 -23.35 -0.75
N SER A 445 -28.81 -23.11 -0.19
CA SER A 445 -28.98 -22.66 1.20
C SER A 445 -28.47 -23.64 2.26
N LYS A 446 -28.38 -24.93 1.92
CA LYS A 446 -27.82 -25.98 2.79
C LYS A 446 -26.34 -25.76 3.16
N ARG A 447 -25.62 -24.90 2.42
CA ARG A 447 -24.24 -24.52 2.73
C ARG A 447 -24.14 -23.54 3.89
N VAL A 448 -25.23 -22.89 4.27
CA VAL A 448 -25.28 -21.95 5.39
C VAL A 448 -25.94 -22.63 6.58
N ILE A 449 -25.19 -22.84 7.65
CA ILE A 449 -25.66 -23.50 8.87
C ILE A 449 -25.97 -22.48 9.95
N LYS A 450 -26.97 -22.81 10.77
CA LYS A 450 -27.29 -22.10 12.01
C LYS A 450 -26.74 -22.95 13.14
N ASP A 451 -26.07 -22.32 14.10
CA ASP A 451 -25.66 -22.98 15.35
C ASP A 451 -26.86 -23.56 16.10
#